data_AF-A0A1J0AKW4-F1
#
_entry.id   AF-A0A1J0AKW4-F1
#
_cell.length_a   1.000
_cell.length_b   1.000
_cell.length_c   1.000
_cell.angle_alpha   90.00
_cell.angle_beta   90.00
_cell.angle_gamma   90.00
#
_symmetry.space_group_name_H-M   'P 1'
#
loop_
_entity.id
_entity.type
_entity.pdbx_description
1 polymer ?
#
loop_
_entity_poly.entity_id
_entity_poly.type
_entity_poly.pdbx_seq_one_letter_code
_entity_poly.pdbx_strand_id
1 'polypeptide(L)' 'MEPIEQSLNHYYKLKCELLVLAQKLNSCDAIEKEFYQDAVLCYSKHLKEMNRLLEEEFGLNMCSY' A
#
# COMPACT_ATOMS: atom_id res chain seq x y z
N MET A 1 -0.33 -22.61 -1.71
CA MET A 1 0.28 -21.30 -1.46
C MET A 1 0.11 -21.04 0.02
N GLU A 2 1.22 -20.98 0.74
CA GLU A 2 1.21 -20.87 2.21
C GLU A 2 0.57 -19.54 2.66
N PRO A 3 0.01 -19.45 3.89
CA PRO A 3 -0.61 -18.22 4.40
C PRO A 3 0.30 -16.98 4.32
N ILE A 4 1.60 -17.16 4.54
CA ILE A 4 2.60 -16.09 4.42
C ILE A 4 2.76 -15.60 2.96
N GLU A 5 2.79 -16.50 1.98
CA GLU A 5 2.92 -16.15 0.56
C GLU A 5 1.70 -15.37 0.06
N GLN A 6 0.50 -15.72 0.52
CA GLN A 6 -0.73 -15.00 0.18
C GLN A 6 -0.70 -13.59 0.76
N SER A 7 -0.28 -13.44 2.01
CA SER A 7 -0.19 -12.16 2.70
C SER A 7 0.88 -11.25 2.09
N LEU A 8 2.04 -11.80 1.71
CA LEU A 8 3.09 -11.07 0.99
C LEU A 8 2.64 -10.66 -0.42
N ASN A 9 1.93 -11.52 -1.14
CA ASN A 9 1.36 -11.19 -2.44
C ASN A 9 0.33 -10.06 -2.33
N HIS A 10 -0.51 -10.08 -1.30
CA HIS A 10 -1.48 -9.01 -1.07
C HIS A 10 -0.78 -7.69 -0.73
N TYR A 11 0.20 -7.72 0.17
CA TYR A 11 1.05 -6.57 0.50
C TYR A 11 1.73 -5.96 -0.74
N TYR A 12 2.32 -6.82 -1.59
CA TYR A 12 2.97 -6.40 -2.82
C TYR A 12 2.00 -5.73 -3.79
N LYS A 13 0.81 -6.31 -4.00
CA LYS A 13 -0.23 -5.70 -4.85
C LYS A 13 -0.65 -4.33 -4.34
N LEU A 14 -0.88 -4.20 -3.04
CA LEU A 14 -1.25 -2.95 -2.41
C LEU A 14 -0.17 -1.87 -2.60
N LYS A 15 1.10 -2.25 -2.49
CA LYS A 15 2.24 -1.36 -2.76
C LYS A 15 2.27 -0.90 -4.22
N CYS A 16 2.05 -1.80 -5.17
CA CYS A 16 1.98 -1.46 -6.59
C CYS A 16 0.82 -0.51 -6.89
N GLU A 17 -0.37 -0.77 -6.33
CA GLU A 17 -1.54 0.10 -6.50
C GLU A 17 -1.29 1.49 -5.92
N LEU A 18 -0.68 1.59 -4.73
CA LEU A 18 -0.28 2.86 -4.13
C LEU A 18 0.66 3.66 -5.03
N LEU A 19 1.65 3.01 -5.66
CA LEU A 19 2.56 3.68 -6.59
C LEU A 19 1.83 4.22 -7.82
N VAL A 20 0.88 3.47 -8.37
CA VAL A 20 0.06 3.92 -9.50
C VAL A 20 -0.80 5.12 -9.10
N LEU A 21 -1.44 5.09 -7.93
CA LEU A 21 -2.23 6.20 -7.42
C LEU A 21 -1.38 7.45 -7.17
N ALA A 22 -0.18 7.29 -6.61
CA ALA A 22 0.75 8.39 -6.40
C ALA A 22 1.22 9.01 -7.73
N GLN A 23 1.45 8.19 -8.76
CA GLN A 23 1.75 8.68 -10.10
C GLN A 23 0.57 9.45 -10.70
N LYS A 24 -0.65 8.92 -10.55
CA LYS A 24 -1.87 9.59 -11.02
C LYS A 24 -2.09 10.92 -10.32
N LEU A 25 -1.83 11.02 -9.02
CA LEU A 25 -1.91 12.27 -8.28
C LEU A 25 -1.04 13.38 -8.90
N ASN A 26 0.12 13.03 -9.46
CA ASN A 26 1.03 13.98 -10.09
C ASN A 26 0.59 14.39 -11.51
N SER A 27 -0.27 13.61 -12.17
CA SER A 27 -0.67 13.83 -13.57
C SER A 27 -2.17 14.08 -13.75
N CYS A 28 -2.97 14.02 -12.68
CA CYS A 28 -4.41 14.20 -12.72
C CYS A 28 -4.83 15.67 -12.77
N ASP A 29 -6.05 15.88 -13.23
CA ASP A 29 -6.65 17.20 -13.31
C ASP A 29 -7.10 17.66 -11.92
N ALA A 30 -7.29 18.96 -11.73
CA ALA A 30 -7.65 19.53 -10.42
C ALA A 30 -8.93 18.93 -9.81
N ILE A 31 -9.86 18.46 -10.64
CA ILE A 31 -11.13 17.86 -10.23
C ILE A 31 -10.91 16.49 -9.55
N GLU A 32 -9.97 15.70 -10.06
CA GLU A 32 -9.70 14.34 -9.56
C GLU A 32 -8.64 14.32 -8.47
N LYS A 33 -7.96 15.45 -8.25
CA LYS A 33 -6.81 15.56 -7.35
C LYS A 33 -7.14 15.19 -5.91
N GLU A 34 -8.26 15.69 -5.38
CA GLU A 34 -8.71 15.38 -4.02
C GLU A 34 -8.96 13.88 -3.85
N PHE A 35 -9.64 13.26 -4.83
CA PHE A 35 -9.87 11.81 -4.83
C PHE A 35 -8.56 11.02 -4.82
N TYR A 36 -7.60 11.37 -5.67
CA TYR A 36 -6.30 10.69 -5.70
C TYR A 36 -5.48 10.92 -4.42
N GLN A 37 -5.59 12.10 -3.78
CA GLN A 37 -4.95 12.37 -2.48
C GLN A 37 -5.51 11.46 -1.38
N ASP A 38 -6.84 11.38 -1.29
CA ASP A 38 -7.51 10.52 -0.31
C ASP A 38 -7.22 9.04 -0.55
N ALA A 39 -7.23 8.60 -1.81
CA ALA A 39 -6.88 7.24 -2.18
C ALA A 39 -5.43 6.90 -1.76
N VAL A 40 -4.46 7.76 -2.09
CA VAL A 40 -3.06 7.59 -1.67
C VAL A 40 -2.93 7.52 -0.15
N LEU A 41 -3.64 8.38 0.58
CA LEU A 41 -3.62 8.39 2.05
C LEU A 41 -4.19 7.10 2.63
N CYS A 42 -5.31 6.63 2.11
CA CYS A 42 -5.98 5.41 2.54
C CYS A 42 -5.09 4.18 2.32
N TYR A 43 -4.57 4.04 1.09
CA TYR A 43 -3.66 2.95 0.73
C TYR A 43 -2.37 2.96 1.54
N SER A 44 -1.80 4.15 1.81
CA SER A 44 -0.60 4.27 2.63
C SER A 44 -0.82 3.82 4.07
N LYS A 45 -1.99 4.13 4.66
CA LYS A 45 -2.37 3.65 5.99
C LYS A 45 -2.55 2.14 6.02
N HIS A 46 -3.25 1.59 5.02
CA HIS A 46 -3.47 0.15 4.94
C HIS A 46 -2.16 -0.62 4.77
N LEU A 47 -1.24 -0.11 3.96
CA LEU A 47 0.09 -0.71 3.75
C LEU A 47 0.93 -0.71 5.04
N LYS A 48 0.86 0.37 5.83
CA LYS A 48 1.53 0.44 7.14
C LYS A 48 0.97 -0.57 8.13
N GLU A 49 -0.36 -0.73 8.17
CA GLU A 49 -1.00 -1.71 9.04
C GLU A 49 -0.64 -3.14 8.62
N MET A 50 -0.68 -3.44 7.31
CA MET A 50 -0.25 -4.75 6.80
C MET A 50 1.21 -5.05 7.12
N ASN A 51 2.11 -4.06 7.00
CA ASN A 51 3.50 -4.22 7.41
C ASN A 51 3.58 -4.64 8.88
N ARG A 52 2.93 -3.90 9.77
CA ARG A 52 2.93 -4.21 11.20
C ARG A 52 2.43 -5.64 11.47
N LEU A 53 1.31 -6.03 10.87
CA LEU A 53 0.74 -7.37 11.05
C LEU A 53 1.69 -8.47 10.54
N LEU A 54 2.35 -8.26 9.40
CA LEU A 54 3.33 -9.20 8.86
C LEU A 54 4.58 -9.33 9.75
N GLU A 55 5.04 -8.24 10.33
CA GLU A 55 6.16 -8.23 11.29
C GLU A 55 5.75 -8.96 12.59
N GLU A 56 4.55 -8.72 13.12
CA GLU A 56 4.03 -9.35 14.33
C GLU A 56 3.74 -10.85 14.16
N GLU A 57 3.14 -11.26 13.04
CA GLU A 57 2.68 -12.64 12.80
C GLU A 57 3.83 -13.56 12.33
N PHE A 58 4.72 -13.04 11.49
CA PHE A 58 5.75 -13.87 10.83
C PHE A 58 7.19 -13.49 11.23
N GLY A 59 7.39 -12.49 12.10
CA GLY A 59 8.72 -12.04 12.52
C GLY A 59 9.55 -11.43 11.39
N LEU A 60 8.88 -10.97 10.32
CA LEU A 60 9.54 -10.33 9.19
C LEU A 60 10.08 -8.96 9.62
N ASN A 61 11.11 -8.47 8.91
CA ASN A 61 11.58 -7.10 9.06
C ASN A 61 11.30 -6.39 7.74
N MET A 62 10.13 -5.76 7.65
CA MET A 62 9.66 -5.15 6.42
C MET A 62 10.35 -3.79 6.24
N CYS A 63 10.54 -3.35 4.99
CA CYS A 63 11.18 -2.06 4.74
C CYS A 63 10.35 -0.92 5.36
N SER A 64 10.98 -0.17 6.27
CA SER A 64 10.48 1.10 6.80
C SER A 64 10.75 2.22 5.78
N TYR A 65 9.75 3.08 5.56
CA TYR A 65 9.84 4.26 4.70
C TYR A 65 10.30 5.48 5.49
#